data_AF-A0A420VSU0-F1
#
_entry.id   AF-A0A420VSU0-F1
#
_cell.length_a   1.000
_cell.length_b   1.000
_cell.length_c   1.000
_cell.angle_alpha   90.00
_cell.angle_beta   90.00
_cell.angle_gamma   90.00
#
_symmetry.space_group_name_H-M   'P 1'
#
loop_
_entity.id
_entity.type
_entity.pdbx_description
1 polymer ?
#
loop_
_entity_poly.entity_id
_entity_poly.type
_entity_poly.pdbx_seq_one_letter_code
_entity_poly.pdbx_strand_id
1 'polypeptide(L)'
;MREKISNKWTQTIILKPLSIQDVTSFYTWLNDPEAIKYSLSSFQSLNTREAIDKWFISVVNDSKNYNWGIFLTNSNTLIGYAGICNISTANKLGEYFIFIGDA
;
A
#
# COMPACT_ATOMS: atom_id res chain seq x y z
N MET A 1 -36.98 -0.17 24.65
CA MET A 1 -35.57 0.23 24.73
C MET A 1 -34.78 -0.75 23.87
N ARG A 2 -34.26 -0.36 22.70
CA ARG A 2 -33.48 -1.25 21.82
C ARG A 2 -32.01 -1.00 22.08
N GLU A 3 -31.28 -2.01 22.55
CA GLU A 3 -29.82 -1.99 22.64
C GLU A 3 -29.23 -1.75 21.24
N LYS A 4 -28.38 -0.74 21.10
CA LYS A 4 -27.54 -0.57 19.92
C LYS A 4 -26.48 -1.65 19.96
N ILE A 5 -26.57 -2.62 19.06
CA ILE A 5 -25.49 -3.59 18.81
C ILE A 5 -24.26 -2.78 18.39
N SER A 6 -23.25 -2.72 19.26
CA SER A 6 -21.95 -2.15 18.94
C SER A 6 -21.26 -3.08 17.94
N ASN A 7 -21.29 -2.73 16.65
CA ASN A 7 -20.53 -3.43 15.62
C ASN A 7 -19.02 -3.20 15.85
N LYS A 8 -18.41 -4.09 16.64
CA LYS A 8 -17.01 -4.01 17.10
C LYS A 8 -15.95 -4.27 16.00
N TRP A 9 -16.32 -4.21 14.72
CA TRP A 9 -15.56 -4.81 13.61
C TRP A 9 -15.39 -3.96 12.35
N THR A 10 -15.57 -2.64 12.41
CA THR A 10 -15.36 -1.81 11.20
C THR A 10 -14.27 -0.77 11.43
N GLN A 11 -13.02 -1.24 11.38
CA GLN A 11 -11.90 -0.33 11.14
C GLN A 11 -12.08 0.22 9.72
N THR A 12 -12.34 1.53 9.60
CA THR A 12 -12.53 2.16 8.29
C THR A 12 -11.17 2.46 7.68
N ILE A 13 -10.99 2.13 6.40
CA ILE A 13 -9.81 2.51 5.64
C ILE A 13 -10.11 3.69 4.71
N ILE A 14 -9.08 4.48 4.41
CA ILE A 14 -9.09 5.50 3.36
C ILE A 14 -7.89 5.28 2.44
N LEU A 15 -8.13 5.42 1.13
CA LEU A 15 -7.06 5.44 0.14
C LEU A 15 -6.70 6.89 -0.16
N LYS A 16 -5.40 7.22 -0.11
CA LYS A 16 -4.91 8.56 -0.45
C LYS A 16 -3.48 8.47 -1.03
N PRO A 17 -3.01 9.51 -1.75
CA PRO A 17 -1.65 9.55 -2.26
C PRO A 17 -0.61 9.33 -1.15
N LEU A 18 0.45 8.58 -1.49
CA LEU A 18 1.61 8.40 -0.63
C LEU A 18 2.44 9.69 -0.57
N SER A 19 2.97 10.00 0.61
CA SER A 19 3.98 11.03 0.82
C SER A 19 5.36 10.40 0.93
N ILE A 20 6.44 11.16 0.72
CA ILE A 20 7.81 10.65 0.85
C ILE A 20 8.09 10.13 2.27
N GLN A 21 7.43 10.68 3.31
CA GLN A 21 7.64 10.24 4.70
C GLN A 21 7.09 8.83 4.98
N ASP A 22 6.15 8.36 4.16
CA ASP A 22 5.50 7.06 4.30
C ASP A 22 6.45 5.87 4.02
N VAL A 23 7.65 6.13 3.47
CA VAL A 23 8.68 5.11 3.21
C VAL A 23 9.06 4.32 4.46
N THR A 24 8.89 4.91 5.64
CA THR A 24 9.28 4.30 6.92
C THR A 24 8.62 2.94 7.14
N SER A 25 7.34 2.79 6.80
CA SER A 25 6.65 1.50 6.93
C SER A 25 7.20 0.43 5.97
N PHE A 26 7.64 0.84 4.77
CA PHE A 26 8.17 -0.07 3.77
C PHE A 26 9.53 -0.66 4.14
N TYR A 27 10.32 0.02 4.96
CA TYR A 27 11.56 -0.56 5.50
C TYR A 27 11.29 -1.82 6.31
N THR A 28 10.21 -1.83 7.09
CA THR A 28 9.80 -2.99 7.88
C THR A 28 9.20 -4.06 6.97
N TRP A 29 8.21 -3.70 6.16
CA TRP A 29 7.45 -4.68 5.39
C TRP A 29 8.29 -5.39 4.32
N LEU A 30 9.19 -4.68 3.63
CA LEU A 30 10.01 -5.30 2.58
C LEU A 30 11.14 -6.16 3.14
N ASN A 31 11.44 -6.04 4.43
CA ASN A 31 12.39 -6.89 5.15
C ASN A 31 11.70 -8.00 5.95
N ASP A 32 10.37 -8.10 5.90
CA ASP A 32 9.60 -9.19 6.51
C ASP A 32 9.24 -10.26 5.46
N PRO A 33 9.85 -11.46 5.52
CA PRO A 33 9.57 -12.54 4.57
C PRO A 33 8.11 -12.96 4.51
N GLU A 34 7.35 -12.88 5.61
CA GLU A 34 5.93 -13.24 5.59
C GLU A 34 5.09 -12.16 4.89
N ALA A 35 5.40 -10.88 5.10
CA ALA A 35 4.72 -9.78 4.41
C ALA A 35 4.93 -9.85 2.89
N ILE A 36 6.14 -10.17 2.41
CA ILE A 36 6.45 -10.21 0.97
C ILE A 36 6.18 -11.56 0.29
N LYS A 37 5.77 -12.59 1.03
CA LYS A 37 5.62 -13.98 0.56
C LYS A 37 4.78 -14.15 -0.70
N TYR A 38 3.68 -13.39 -0.78
CA TYR A 38 2.73 -13.42 -1.90
C TYR A 38 2.74 -12.12 -2.72
N SER A 39 3.80 -11.34 -2.56
CA SER A 39 3.95 -10.03 -3.20
C SER A 39 4.74 -10.13 -4.52
N LEU A 40 5.00 -8.98 -5.14
CA LEU A 40 5.81 -8.88 -6.35
C LEU A 40 7.18 -9.54 -6.13
N SER A 41 7.64 -10.32 -7.11
CA SER A 41 8.96 -10.96 -7.06
C SER A 41 10.10 -9.95 -6.90
N SER A 42 9.92 -8.72 -7.38
CA SER A 42 10.86 -7.62 -7.18
C SER A 42 11.06 -7.23 -5.71
N PHE A 43 10.12 -7.53 -4.82
CA PHE A 43 10.27 -7.26 -3.38
C PHE A 43 11.28 -8.19 -2.72
N GLN A 44 11.52 -9.38 -3.29
CA GLN A 44 12.47 -10.35 -2.76
C GLN A 44 13.93 -9.88 -2.81
N SER A 45 14.25 -8.94 -3.70
CA SER A 45 15.59 -8.33 -3.82
C SER A 45 15.67 -6.90 -3.28
N LEU A 46 14.55 -6.33 -2.82
CA LEU A 46 14.44 -4.94 -2.38
C LEU A 46 14.59 -4.84 -0.86
N ASN A 47 15.80 -5.12 -0.35
CA ASN A 47 16.05 -5.30 1.09
C ASN A 47 17.03 -4.30 1.72
N THR A 48 17.67 -3.43 0.94
CA THR A 48 18.50 -2.35 1.49
C THR A 48 17.72 -1.06 1.58
N ARG A 49 18.07 -0.23 2.59
CA ARG A 49 17.40 1.05 2.82
C ARG A 49 17.47 1.95 1.59
N GLU A 50 18.64 2.04 0.96
CA GLU A 50 18.85 2.86 -0.23
C GLU A 50 18.04 2.36 -1.44
N ALA A 51 17.93 1.04 -1.60
CA ALA A 51 17.14 0.46 -2.67
C ALA A 51 15.64 0.73 -2.46
N ILE A 52 15.16 0.56 -1.22
CA ILE A 52 13.78 0.87 -0.82
C ILE A 52 13.48 2.36 -1.02
N ASP A 53 14.38 3.26 -0.61
CA ASP A 53 14.23 4.71 -0.81
C ASP A 53 14.07 5.05 -2.30
N LYS A 54 14.98 4.52 -3.13
CA LYS A 54 14.94 4.75 -4.58
C LYS A 54 13.66 4.22 -5.22
N TRP A 55 13.25 3.01 -4.85
CA TRP A 55 12.01 2.42 -5.34
C TRP A 55 10.80 3.25 -4.89
N PHE A 56 10.71 3.62 -3.62
CA PHE A 56 9.57 4.34 -3.08
C PHE A 56 9.42 5.75 -3.67
N ILE A 57 10.52 6.46 -3.90
CA ILE A 57 10.52 7.74 -4.63
C ILE A 57 9.96 7.57 -6.05
N SER A 58 10.27 6.45 -6.71
CA SER A 58 9.71 6.17 -8.05
C SER A 58 8.19 5.92 -8.00
N VAL A 59 7.70 5.25 -6.95
CA VAL A 59 6.26 5.01 -6.71
C VAL A 59 5.49 6.31 -6.45
N VAL A 60 6.03 7.18 -5.59
CA VAL A 60 5.41 8.48 -5.24
C VAL A 60 5.36 9.44 -6.43
N ASN A 61 6.38 9.41 -7.30
CA ASN A 61 6.46 10.28 -8.48
C ASN A 61 5.83 9.67 -9.74
N ASP A 62 5.26 8.47 -9.65
CA ASP A 62 4.63 7.81 -10.77
C ASP A 62 3.31 8.52 -11.14
N SER A 63 3.28 9.07 -12.35
CA SER A 63 2.10 9.74 -12.92
C SER A 63 1.33 8.85 -13.89
N LYS A 64 1.82 7.63 -14.17
CA LYS A 64 1.20 6.69 -15.12
C LYS A 64 0.31 5.69 -14.43
N ASN A 65 0.62 5.35 -13.18
CA ASN A 65 -0.16 4.42 -12.36
C ASN A 65 -0.80 5.16 -11.18
N TYR A 66 -1.86 4.58 -10.63
CA TYR A 66 -2.42 5.01 -9.36
C TYR A 66 -1.75 4.22 -8.25
N ASN A 67 -0.91 4.89 -7.44
CA ASN A 67 -0.23 4.27 -6.30
C ASN A 67 -0.70 4.96 -5.00
N TRP A 68 -1.65 4.36 -4.30
CA TRP A 68 -2.27 4.96 -3.11
C TRP A 68 -1.98 4.14 -1.86
N GLY A 69 -1.65 4.84 -0.78
CA GLY A 69 -1.53 4.22 0.53
C GLY A 69 -2.91 3.86 1.09
N ILE A 70 -2.97 2.76 1.82
CA ILE A 70 -4.13 2.29 2.57
C ILE A 70 -3.93 2.74 4.01
N PHE A 71 -4.76 3.67 4.48
CA PHE A 71 -4.63 4.24 5.82
C PHE A 71 -5.81 3.90 6.70
N LEU A 72 -5.56 3.62 7.97
CA LEU A 72 -6.61 3.55 8.99
C LEU A 72 -7.18 4.94 9.25
N THR A 73 -8.50 5.09 9.17
CA THR A 73 -9.15 6.42 9.23
C THR A 73 -8.97 7.11 10.59
N ASN A 74 -8.92 6.34 11.68
CA ASN A 74 -8.86 6.87 13.05
C ASN A 74 -7.45 7.33 13.45
N SER A 75 -6.40 6.66 12.98
CA SER A 75 -5.02 6.94 13.38
C SER A 75 -4.17 7.53 12.26
N ASN A 76 -4.69 7.54 11.03
CA ASN A 76 -3.94 7.89 9.84
C ASN A 76 -2.67 7.01 9.67
N THR A 77 -2.70 5.78 10.21
CA THR A 77 -1.62 4.80 10.10
C THR A 77 -1.68 4.15 8.72
N LEU A 78 -0.56 4.16 8.00
CA LEU A 78 -0.41 3.42 6.75
C LEU A 78 -0.23 1.92 7.06
N ILE A 79 -1.05 1.07 6.44
CA ILE A 79 -1.04 -0.40 6.65
C ILE A 79 -0.74 -1.18 5.36
N GLY A 80 -0.65 -0.49 4.22
CA GLY A 80 -0.36 -1.09 2.94
C GLY A 80 -0.47 -0.07 1.82
N TYR A 81 -0.37 -0.53 0.57
CA TYR A 81 -0.66 0.31 -0.59
C TYR A 81 -1.32 -0.52 -1.69
N ALA A 82 -2.11 0.14 -2.51
CA ALA A 82 -2.85 -0.47 -3.60
C ALA A 82 -3.01 0.53 -4.74
N GLY A 83 -3.45 0.00 -5.87
CA GLY A 83 -3.98 0.84 -6.92
C GLY A 83 -4.03 0.13 -8.26
N ILE A 84 -3.81 0.88 -9.32
CA ILE A 84 -4.05 0.41 -10.69
C ILE A 84 -2.82 0.73 -11.54
N CYS A 85 -2.27 -0.29 -12.18
CA CYS A 85 -1.17 -0.18 -13.13
C CYS A 85 -1.56 -0.74 -14.51
N ASN A 86 -0.61 -0.72 -15.47
CA ASN A 86 -0.80 -1.25 -16.83
C ASN A 86 -2.08 -0.70 -17.52
N ILE A 87 -2.35 0.60 -17.30
CA ILE A 87 -3.60 1.24 -17.73
C ILE A 87 -3.62 1.40 -19.24
N SER A 88 -4.61 0.78 -19.87
CA SER A 88 -4.96 0.99 -21.27
C SER A 88 -6.22 1.86 -21.35
N THR A 89 -6.04 3.16 -21.60
CA THR A 89 -7.17 4.10 -21.74
C THR A 89 -8.04 3.77 -22.95
N ALA A 90 -7.43 3.34 -24.06
CA ALA A 90 -8.14 2.93 -25.27
C ALA A 90 -9.06 1.73 -25.02
N ASN A 91 -8.60 0.74 -24.25
CA ASN A 91 -9.37 -0.47 -23.96
C ASN A 91 -10.18 -0.39 -22.66
N LYS A 92 -10.02 0.68 -21.87
CA LYS A 92 -10.62 0.86 -20.54
C LYS A 92 -10.27 -0.29 -19.58
N LEU A 93 -9.01 -0.71 -19.59
CA LEU A 93 -8.49 -1.79 -18.76
C LEU A 93 -7.35 -1.27 -17.87
N GLY A 94 -7.15 -1.94 -16.74
CA GLY A 94 -6.03 -1.74 -15.84
C GLY A 94 -5.89 -2.95 -14.93
N GLU A 95 -4.70 -3.14 -14.40
CA GLU A 95 -4.38 -4.20 -13.45
C GLU A 95 -4.47 -3.66 -12.03
N TYR A 96 -5.33 -4.26 -11.21
CA TYR A 96 -5.39 -3.92 -9.79
C TYR A 96 -4.32 -4.67 -9.02
N PHE A 97 -3.63 -3.98 -8.12
CA PHE A 97 -2.70 -4.59 -7.18
C PHE A 97 -2.97 -4.12 -5.76
N ILE A 98 -2.56 -4.94 -4.80
CA ILE A 98 -2.61 -4.63 -3.37
C ILE A 98 -1.42 -5.28 -2.67
N PHE A 99 -0.84 -4.55 -1.73
CA PHE A 99 0.15 -5.03 -0.78
C PHE A 99 -0.27 -4.58 0.61
N ILE A 100 -0.47 -5.54 1.52
CA ILE A 100 -0.73 -5.29 2.94
C ILE A 100 0.53 -5.69 3.69
N GLY A 101 1.21 -4.71 4.28
CA GLY A 101 2.45 -4.96 5.00
C GLY A 101 2.24 -5.26 6.48
N ASP A 102 1.14 -4.79 7.06
CA ASP A 102 0.75 -5.02 8.45
C ASP A 102 -0.18 -6.24 8.52
N ALA A 103 0.40 -7.43 8.26
CA ALA A 103 -0.30 -8.72 8.17
C ALA A 103 -0.27 -9.52 9.48
#